data_AF-A0A2N2H4G2-F1
#
_entry.id   AF-A0A2N2H4G2-F1
#
_cell.length_a   1.000
_cell.length_b   1.000
_cell.length_c   1.000
_cell.angle_alpha   90.00
_cell.angle_beta   90.00
_cell.angle_gamma   90.00
#
_symmetry.space_group_name_H-M   'P 1'
#
loop_
_entity.id
_entity.type
_entity.pdbx_description
1 polymer ?
#
loop_
_entity_poly.entity_id
_entity_poly.type
_entity_poly.pdbx_seq_one_letter_code
_entity_poly.pdbx_strand_id
1 'polypeptide(L)'
;MWEKFLNKDVTPPDTGMPGPEKRSPRGRFLKPILLGVILAYILVAAFHVQILTAIGKYLVIEHDVSKSDLLVCLAGANIERGLATADIYHKGLAPRIFVAPEEPPDGLDLLEGKGIEYPRSIDLMVTLLQELGVPGSAILIGEHPSGSTKGEADMVRDLVEKEKYRSIILITSPTHTRRTHLTFSKVMEERDIRIQVVPTRYSNFSAEEWWKHRKYVREVILEYEKLVYYYLKELR
;
A
#
# COMPACT_ATOMS: atom_id res chain seq x y z
N MET A 1 -44.40 -83.42 -48.32
CA MET A 1 -42.98 -83.06 -48.53
C MET A 1 -42.85 -81.53 -48.60
N TRP A 2 -43.23 -80.80 -47.54
CA TRP A 2 -43.22 -79.32 -47.52
C TRP A 2 -42.91 -78.72 -46.12
N GLU A 3 -42.26 -79.46 -45.22
CA GLU A 3 -41.90 -78.98 -43.86
C GLU A 3 -40.40 -78.71 -43.66
N LYS A 4 -39.59 -78.64 -44.73
CA LYS A 4 -38.12 -78.46 -44.62
C LYS A 4 -37.59 -77.05 -44.87
N PHE A 5 -38.43 -76.01 -44.93
CA PHE A 5 -37.98 -74.65 -45.29
C PHE A 5 -38.23 -73.56 -44.25
N LEU A 6 -38.71 -73.90 -43.04
CA LEU A 6 -38.86 -72.94 -41.93
C LEU A 6 -37.75 -73.13 -40.90
N ASN A 7 -36.49 -72.91 -41.30
CA ASN A 7 -35.47 -72.50 -40.33
C ASN A 7 -34.26 -71.90 -41.05
N LYS A 8 -34.22 -70.58 -41.14
CA LYS A 8 -32.99 -69.80 -41.27
C LYS A 8 -33.33 -68.39 -40.82
N ASP A 9 -32.99 -68.09 -39.58
CA ASP A 9 -32.93 -66.73 -39.07
C ASP A 9 -32.02 -65.91 -39.99
N VAL A 10 -32.62 -65.00 -40.74
CA VAL A 10 -31.89 -64.03 -41.56
C VAL A 10 -31.55 -62.86 -40.65
N THR A 11 -30.32 -62.83 -40.14
CA THR A 11 -29.76 -61.62 -39.53
C THR A 11 -29.37 -60.64 -40.66
N PRO A 12 -29.79 -59.36 -40.59
CA PRO A 12 -29.35 -58.36 -41.56
C PRO A 12 -27.83 -58.12 -41.45
N PRO A 13 -27.14 -57.75 -42.54
CA PRO A 13 -25.74 -57.40 -42.48
C PRO A 13 -25.53 -56.16 -41.62
N ASP A 14 -24.51 -56.21 -40.77
CA ASP A 14 -24.08 -55.13 -39.89
C ASP A 14 -23.63 -53.92 -40.73
N THR A 15 -24.55 -52.99 -40.97
CA THR A 15 -24.22 -51.69 -41.55
C THR A 15 -23.49 -50.91 -40.47
N GLY A 16 -22.15 -50.94 -40.52
CA GLY A 16 -21.24 -50.22 -39.61
C GLY A 16 -21.41 -48.70 -39.64
N MET A 17 -22.57 -48.22 -39.20
CA MET A 17 -22.81 -46.83 -38.86
C MET A 17 -21.96 -46.52 -37.62
N PRO A 18 -21.03 -45.56 -37.67
CA PRO A 18 -20.31 -45.15 -36.48
C PRO A 18 -21.34 -44.69 -35.43
N GLY A 19 -21.33 -45.35 -34.27
CA GLY A 19 -22.20 -45.00 -33.16
C GLY A 19 -22.00 -43.53 -32.74
N PRO A 20 -22.99 -42.92 -32.07
CA PRO A 20 -22.98 -41.49 -31.76
C PRO A 20 -21.68 -41.11 -31.04
N GLU A 21 -20.91 -40.22 -31.67
CA GLU A 21 -19.65 -39.72 -31.16
C GLU A 21 -19.88 -39.20 -29.73
N LYS A 22 -19.27 -39.86 -28.74
CA LYS A 22 -19.37 -39.48 -27.32
C LYS A 22 -18.77 -38.09 -27.16
N ARG A 23 -19.60 -37.04 -27.24
CA ARG A 23 -19.22 -35.65 -26.98
C ARG A 23 -18.48 -35.59 -25.64
N SER A 24 -17.19 -35.28 -25.69
CA SER A 24 -16.35 -35.29 -24.51
C SER A 24 -16.93 -34.35 -23.42
N PRO A 25 -16.85 -34.70 -22.12
CA PRO A 25 -17.45 -33.90 -21.04
C PRO A 25 -16.79 -32.53 -20.84
N ARG A 26 -15.67 -32.26 -21.53
CA ARG A 26 -14.85 -31.05 -21.36
C ARG A 26 -15.64 -29.75 -21.57
N GLY A 27 -16.69 -29.75 -22.41
CA GLY A 27 -17.53 -28.58 -22.67
C GLY A 27 -18.60 -28.25 -21.62
N ARG A 28 -18.88 -29.15 -20.65
CA ARG A 28 -19.96 -28.94 -19.66
C ARG A 28 -19.51 -28.08 -18.48
N PHE A 29 -18.21 -28.11 -18.15
CA PHE A 29 -17.60 -27.29 -17.10
C PHE A 29 -17.12 -25.91 -17.60
N LEU A 30 -16.84 -25.75 -18.89
CA LEU A 30 -16.44 -24.47 -19.47
C LEU A 30 -17.59 -23.44 -19.55
N LYS A 31 -18.83 -23.89 -19.73
CA LYS A 31 -20.03 -23.03 -19.80
C LYS A 31 -20.33 -22.29 -18.48
N PRO A 32 -20.38 -22.94 -17.30
CA PRO A 32 -20.58 -22.23 -16.04
C PRO A 32 -19.39 -21.33 -15.68
N ILE A 33 -18.16 -21.71 -16.04
CA ILE A 33 -16.97 -20.85 -15.87
C ILE A 33 -17.11 -19.59 -16.72
N LEU A 34 -17.44 -19.73 -18.01
CA LEU A 34 -17.64 -18.60 -18.92
C LEU A 34 -18.78 -17.69 -18.45
N LEU A 35 -19.90 -18.28 -18.03
CA LEU A 35 -21.03 -17.52 -17.49
C LEU A 35 -20.65 -16.78 -16.20
N GLY A 36 -19.86 -17.41 -15.33
CA GLY A 36 -19.29 -16.78 -14.14
C GLY A 36 -18.37 -15.61 -14.47
N VAL A 37 -17.49 -15.75 -15.47
CA VAL A 37 -16.61 -14.66 -15.93
C VAL A 37 -17.40 -13.50 -16.52
N ILE A 38 -18.42 -13.76 -17.34
CA ILE A 38 -19.29 -12.72 -17.91
C ILE A 38 -20.05 -12.01 -16.79
N LEU A 39 -20.60 -12.76 -15.83
CA LEU A 39 -21.30 -12.17 -14.69
C LEU A 39 -20.35 -11.31 -13.83
N ALA A 40 -19.15 -11.80 -13.54
CA ALA A 40 -18.13 -11.03 -12.83
C ALA A 40 -17.74 -9.76 -13.58
N TYR A 41 -17.57 -9.83 -14.91
CA TYR A 41 -17.29 -8.66 -15.74
C TYR A 41 -18.42 -7.64 -15.67
N ILE A 42 -19.69 -8.06 -15.79
CA ILE A 42 -20.85 -7.17 -15.69
C ILE A 42 -20.90 -6.51 -14.30
N LEU A 43 -20.67 -7.27 -13.24
CA LEU A 43 -20.64 -6.74 -11.88
C LEU A 43 -19.51 -5.72 -11.69
N VAL A 44 -18.30 -6.03 -12.15
CA VAL A 44 -17.17 -5.09 -12.09
C VAL A 44 -17.48 -3.84 -12.91
N ALA A 45 -18.00 -3.97 -14.12
CA ALA A 45 -18.36 -2.82 -14.96
C ALA A 45 -19.44 -1.95 -14.29
N ALA A 46 -20.48 -2.57 -13.72
CA ALA A 46 -21.58 -1.87 -13.06
C ALA A 46 -21.16 -1.20 -11.74
N PHE A 47 -20.23 -1.80 -10.99
CA PHE A 47 -19.84 -1.35 -9.65
C PHE A 47 -18.38 -0.85 -9.56
N HIS A 48 -17.72 -0.56 -10.68
CA HIS A 48 -16.29 -0.22 -10.69
C HIS A 48 -15.99 0.99 -9.81
N VAL A 49 -16.86 2.02 -9.80
CA VAL A 49 -16.68 3.21 -8.96
C VAL A 49 -16.66 2.84 -7.48
N GLN A 50 -17.62 2.03 -7.03
CA GLN A 50 -17.74 1.61 -5.64
C GLN A 50 -16.56 0.72 -5.23
N ILE A 51 -16.16 -0.21 -6.11
CA ILE A 51 -15.02 -1.10 -5.88
C ILE A 51 -13.72 -0.29 -5.76
N LEU A 52 -13.45 0.59 -6.73
CA LEU A 52 -12.25 1.41 -6.74
C LEU A 52 -12.24 2.40 -5.57
N THR A 53 -13.40 2.95 -5.20
CA THR A 53 -13.51 3.80 -4.00
C THR A 53 -13.17 3.02 -2.74
N ALA A 54 -13.68 1.79 -2.59
CA ALA A 54 -13.36 0.94 -1.44
C ALA A 54 -11.86 0.61 -1.37
N ILE A 55 -11.23 0.36 -2.52
CA ILE A 55 -9.76 0.15 -2.63
C ILE A 55 -9.01 1.40 -2.15
N GLY A 56 -9.41 2.59 -2.61
CA GLY A 56 -8.80 3.84 -2.19
C GLY A 56 -8.96 4.10 -0.68
N LYS A 57 -10.20 3.96 -0.18
CA LYS A 57 -10.54 4.18 1.23
C LYS A 57 -9.84 3.20 2.16
N TYR A 58 -9.65 1.96 1.72
CA TYR A 58 -8.94 0.98 2.53
C TYR A 58 -7.53 1.49 2.89
N LEU A 59 -6.77 2.06 1.95
CA LEU A 59 -5.41 2.53 2.22
C LEU A 59 -5.33 3.70 3.21
N VAL A 60 -6.40 4.49 3.33
CA VAL A 60 -6.41 5.70 4.16
C VAL A 60 -6.86 5.37 5.58
N ILE A 61 -5.94 5.53 6.53
CA ILE A 61 -6.21 5.56 7.97
C ILE A 61 -5.97 6.98 8.46
N GLU A 62 -6.95 7.50 9.18
CA GLU A 62 -6.89 8.80 9.83
C GLU A 62 -7.42 8.64 11.25
N HIS A 63 -6.65 9.14 12.22
CA HIS A 63 -7.02 9.14 13.62
C HIS A 63 -7.29 10.56 14.09
N ASP A 64 -8.25 10.70 15.01
CA ASP A 64 -8.41 11.95 15.76
C ASP A 64 -7.17 12.18 16.63
N VAL A 65 -6.43 13.25 16.34
CA VAL A 65 -5.18 13.54 17.05
C VAL A 65 -5.39 14.32 18.33
N SER A 66 -4.70 13.87 19.36
CA SER A 66 -4.52 14.53 20.65
C SER A 66 -3.05 14.86 20.88
N LYS A 67 -2.77 15.69 21.90
CA LYS A 67 -1.40 16.03 22.29
C LYS A 67 -0.54 14.76 22.43
N SER A 68 0.65 14.82 21.87
CA SER A 68 1.63 13.75 21.83
C SER A 68 3.02 14.29 22.15
N ASP A 69 3.97 13.39 22.42
CA ASP A 69 5.34 13.78 22.75
C ASP A 69 6.16 14.10 21.50
N LEU A 70 5.83 13.46 20.36
CA LEU A 70 6.59 13.56 19.13
C LEU A 70 5.69 13.56 17.88
N LEU A 71 5.96 14.49 16.95
CA LEU A 71 5.51 14.35 15.56
C LEU A 71 6.56 13.59 14.77
N VAL A 72 6.14 12.65 13.92
CA VAL A 72 7.02 11.91 13.01
C VAL A 72 6.59 12.23 11.59
N CYS A 73 7.39 13.04 10.90
CA CYS A 73 7.16 13.35 9.49
C CYS A 73 7.90 12.30 8.65
N LEU A 74 7.14 11.36 8.07
CA LEU A 74 7.71 10.26 7.30
C LEU A 74 8.41 10.79 6.04
N ALA A 75 9.57 10.20 5.73
CA ALA A 75 10.39 10.62 4.62
C ALA A 75 9.75 10.37 3.24
N GLY A 76 10.10 11.20 2.26
CA GLY A 76 9.50 11.24 0.94
C GLY A 76 8.32 12.22 0.84
N ALA A 77 8.06 12.73 -0.37
CA ALA A 77 7.02 13.73 -0.65
C ALA A 77 7.08 14.98 0.26
N ASN A 78 8.28 15.56 0.40
CA ASN A 78 8.59 16.57 1.42
C ASN A 78 7.62 17.74 1.50
N ILE A 79 7.14 18.24 0.36
CA ILE A 79 6.26 19.42 0.33
C ILE A 79 4.94 19.13 1.05
N GLU A 80 4.20 18.10 0.62
CA GLU A 80 2.88 17.82 1.19
C GLU A 80 2.97 17.39 2.66
N ARG A 81 4.00 16.64 3.04
CA ARG A 81 4.16 16.15 4.42
C ARG A 81 4.75 17.22 5.34
N GLY A 82 5.67 18.03 4.86
CA GLY A 82 6.26 19.16 5.60
C GLY A 82 5.21 20.21 5.92
N LEU A 83 4.34 20.58 4.96
CA LEU A 83 3.23 21.50 5.21
C LEU A 83 2.27 20.99 6.30
N ALA A 84 1.87 19.72 6.23
CA ALA A 84 1.01 19.12 7.25
C ALA A 84 1.70 19.04 8.63
N THR A 85 3.01 18.76 8.64
CA THR A 85 3.81 18.71 9.86
C THR A 85 3.92 20.06 10.54
N ALA A 86 4.20 21.11 9.78
CA ALA A 86 4.23 22.48 10.31
C ALA A 86 2.87 22.90 10.87
N ASP A 87 1.76 22.59 10.18
CA ASP A 87 0.42 22.91 10.67
C ASP A 87 0.11 22.22 12.02
N ILE A 88 0.47 20.95 12.15
CA ILE A 88 0.23 20.16 13.37
C ILE A 88 1.13 20.66 14.51
N TYR A 89 2.36 21.03 14.19
CA TYR A 89 3.28 21.65 15.15
C TYR A 89 2.74 22.98 15.69
N HIS A 90 2.27 23.87 14.80
CA HIS A 90 1.71 25.17 15.18
C HIS A 90 0.40 25.07 15.97
N LYS A 91 -0.33 23.96 15.85
CA LYS A 91 -1.47 23.64 16.74
C LYS A 91 -1.04 23.22 18.15
N GLY A 92 0.26 23.10 18.43
CA GLY A 92 0.81 22.71 19.72
C GLY A 92 0.55 21.25 20.09
N LEU A 93 0.43 20.37 19.08
CA LEU A 93 0.11 18.95 19.29
C LEU A 93 1.32 18.12 19.71
N ALA A 94 2.54 18.53 19.39
CA ALA A 94 3.74 17.99 20.05
C ALA A 94 4.89 19.03 20.01
N PRO A 95 5.82 19.00 20.97
CA PRO A 95 6.92 19.96 21.05
C PRO A 95 8.10 19.65 20.12
N ARG A 96 8.18 18.42 19.58
CA ARG A 96 9.31 17.93 18.77
C ARG A 96 8.80 17.32 17.46
N ILE A 97 9.62 17.41 16.41
CA ILE A 97 9.40 16.78 15.12
C ILE A 97 10.59 15.88 14.83
N PHE A 98 10.35 14.62 14.50
CA PHE A 98 11.35 13.71 13.97
C PHE A 98 11.21 13.58 12.45
N VAL A 99 12.35 13.64 11.77
CA VAL A 99 12.50 13.39 10.33
C VAL A 99 13.67 12.43 10.11
N ALA A 100 13.43 11.36 9.35
CA ALA A 100 14.47 10.40 8.98
C ALA A 100 15.13 10.83 7.66
N PRO A 101 16.47 10.73 7.52
CA PRO A 101 17.12 10.85 6.23
C PRO A 101 16.71 9.70 5.30
N GLU A 102 16.43 10.01 4.03
CA GLU A 102 16.26 8.98 2.99
C GLU A 102 17.62 8.41 2.58
N GLU A 103 17.60 7.20 2.03
CA GLU A 103 18.79 6.61 1.40
C GLU A 103 19.36 7.59 0.35
N PRO A 104 20.67 7.88 0.37
CA PRO A 104 21.29 8.71 -0.63
C PRO A 104 21.07 8.16 -2.05
N PRO A 105 20.88 9.01 -3.06
CA PRO A 105 20.82 8.55 -4.44
C PRO A 105 22.18 7.98 -4.86
N ASP A 106 22.15 6.95 -5.73
CA ASP A 106 23.35 6.38 -6.33
C ASP A 106 24.21 7.47 -6.98
N GLY A 107 25.51 7.47 -6.69
CA GLY A 107 26.48 8.44 -7.23
C GLY A 107 26.59 9.76 -6.48
N LEU A 108 25.87 9.95 -5.36
CA LEU A 108 26.07 11.13 -4.49
C LEU A 108 27.52 11.22 -3.98
N ASP A 109 28.10 10.09 -3.62
CA ASP A 109 29.50 9.94 -3.18
C ASP A 109 30.51 10.47 -4.22
N LEU A 110 30.22 10.32 -5.52
CA LEU A 110 31.05 10.84 -6.60
C LEU A 110 31.01 12.37 -6.68
N LEU A 111 29.88 12.99 -6.35
CA LEU A 111 29.75 14.46 -6.26
C LEU A 111 30.48 14.98 -5.03
N GLU A 112 30.28 14.33 -3.88
CA GLU A 112 30.95 14.68 -2.62
C GLU A 112 32.47 14.55 -2.75
N GLY A 113 32.98 13.51 -3.42
CA GLY A 113 34.39 13.34 -3.73
C GLY A 113 34.97 14.43 -4.65
N LYS A 114 34.13 15.17 -5.37
CA LYS A 114 34.50 16.37 -6.16
C LYS A 114 34.34 17.67 -5.37
N GLY A 115 33.94 17.62 -4.10
CA GLY A 115 33.64 18.79 -3.28
C GLY A 115 32.36 19.51 -3.71
N ILE A 116 31.45 18.82 -4.44
CA ILE A 116 30.18 19.38 -4.87
C ILE A 116 29.11 19.02 -3.84
N GLU A 117 28.55 20.04 -3.20
CA GLU A 117 27.43 19.87 -2.28
C GLU A 117 26.12 19.71 -3.06
N TYR A 118 25.40 18.62 -2.83
CA TYR A 118 24.10 18.36 -3.43
C TYR A 118 23.04 18.29 -2.33
N PRO A 119 21.99 19.15 -2.36
CA PRO A 119 20.97 19.16 -1.33
C PRO A 119 20.26 17.82 -1.23
N ARG A 120 20.31 17.18 -0.05
CA ARG A 120 19.59 15.92 0.18
C ARG A 120 18.15 16.21 0.56
N SER A 121 17.29 15.19 0.42
CA SER A 121 15.87 15.30 0.78
C SER A 121 15.68 15.81 2.22
N ILE A 122 16.51 15.33 3.16
CA ILE A 122 16.44 15.77 4.56
C ILE A 122 16.79 17.25 4.74
N ASP A 123 17.80 17.76 4.02
CA ASP A 123 18.23 19.16 4.11
C ASP A 123 17.12 20.08 3.59
N LEU A 124 16.44 19.67 2.52
CA LEU A 124 15.27 20.35 1.97
C LEU A 124 14.07 20.33 2.93
N MET A 125 13.82 19.20 3.60
CA MET A 125 12.74 19.08 4.58
C MET A 125 12.99 19.98 5.80
N VAL A 126 14.21 19.95 6.35
CA VAL A 126 14.59 20.79 7.50
C VAL A 126 14.45 22.27 7.14
N THR A 127 14.98 22.68 5.98
CA THR A 127 14.84 24.05 5.47
C THR A 127 13.37 24.42 5.33
N LEU A 128 12.55 23.56 4.71
CA LEU A 128 11.11 23.80 4.56
C LEU A 128 10.42 24.01 5.91
N LEU A 129 10.66 23.15 6.90
CA LEU A 129 10.04 23.28 8.23
C LEU A 129 10.48 24.57 8.93
N GLN A 130 11.76 24.96 8.81
CA GLN A 130 12.28 26.19 9.38
C GLN A 130 11.66 27.44 8.74
N GLU A 131 11.56 27.46 7.40
CA GLU A 131 10.89 28.53 6.66
C GLU A 131 9.38 28.60 6.96
N LEU A 132 8.77 27.48 7.35
CA LEU A 132 7.40 27.42 7.86
C LEU A 132 7.29 27.81 9.35
N GLY A 133 8.36 28.28 9.97
CA GLY A 133 8.37 28.81 11.34
C GLY A 133 8.59 27.76 12.44
N VAL A 134 9.01 26.54 12.10
CA VAL A 134 9.43 25.55 13.10
C VAL A 134 10.87 25.86 13.54
N PRO A 135 11.15 26.08 14.84
CA PRO A 135 12.51 26.32 15.28
C PRO A 135 13.36 25.07 15.04
N GLY A 136 14.58 25.24 14.51
CA GLY A 136 15.49 24.12 14.24
C GLY A 136 15.78 23.27 15.48
N SER A 137 15.76 23.89 16.67
CA SER A 137 15.91 23.17 17.94
C SER A 137 14.80 22.17 18.21
N ALA A 138 13.61 22.29 17.62
CA ALA A 138 12.50 21.33 17.74
C ALA A 138 12.59 20.16 16.75
N ILE A 139 13.44 20.24 15.74
CA ILE A 139 13.61 19.23 14.70
C ILE A 139 14.71 18.24 15.14
N LEU A 140 14.35 16.97 15.22
CA LEU A 140 15.21 15.84 15.49
C LEU A 140 15.44 15.10 14.16
N ILE A 141 16.70 14.89 13.81
CA ILE A 141 17.10 14.19 12.58
C ILE A 141 17.56 12.79 12.96
N GLY A 142 17.10 11.77 12.22
CA GLY A 142 17.56 10.40 12.38
C GLY A 142 19.08 10.26 12.18
N GLU A 143 19.70 9.38 12.96
CA GLU A 143 21.17 9.24 12.98
C GLU A 143 21.73 8.63 11.70
N HIS A 144 20.94 7.83 10.99
CA HIS A 144 21.33 7.14 9.77
C HIS A 144 20.23 7.22 8.69
N PRO A 145 20.59 7.13 7.40
CA PRO A 145 19.62 7.00 6.33
C PRO A 145 18.75 5.75 6.47
N SER A 146 17.53 5.84 5.96
CA SER A 146 16.64 4.70 5.83
C SER A 146 15.97 4.63 4.46
N GLY A 147 16.12 3.49 3.79
CA GLY A 147 15.38 3.17 2.58
C GLY A 147 13.99 2.56 2.81
N SER A 148 13.51 2.46 4.05
CA SER A 148 12.24 1.77 4.34
C SER A 148 11.48 2.35 5.53
N THR A 149 10.14 2.25 5.47
CA THR A 149 9.26 2.66 6.58
C THR A 149 9.56 1.90 7.87
N LYS A 150 10.05 0.65 7.79
CA LYS A 150 10.46 -0.13 8.96
C LYS A 150 11.71 0.46 9.61
N GLY A 151 12.73 0.81 8.83
CA GLY A 151 13.94 1.43 9.38
C GLY A 151 13.66 2.82 9.98
N GLU A 152 12.76 3.60 9.40
CA GLU A 152 12.26 4.83 10.04
C GLU A 152 11.58 4.53 11.38
N ALA A 153 10.72 3.51 11.44
CA ALA A 153 10.04 3.09 12.67
C ALA A 153 11.02 2.58 13.75
N ASP A 154 12.07 1.85 13.36
CA ASP A 154 13.12 1.38 14.26
C ASP A 154 13.88 2.56 14.89
N MET A 155 14.26 3.57 14.10
CA MET A 155 14.89 4.79 14.65
C MET A 155 13.96 5.54 15.61
N VAL A 156 12.68 5.63 15.28
CA VAL A 156 11.70 6.25 16.18
C VAL A 156 11.54 5.43 17.46
N ARG A 157 11.58 4.09 17.41
CA ARG A 157 11.55 3.24 18.60
C ARG A 157 12.72 3.57 19.51
N ASP A 158 13.93 3.60 18.97
CA ASP A 158 15.14 3.86 19.75
C ASP A 158 15.09 5.27 20.40
N LEU A 159 14.59 6.27 19.65
CA LEU A 159 14.36 7.61 20.17
C LEU A 159 13.30 7.64 21.28
N VAL A 160 12.17 6.97 21.08
CA VAL A 160 11.07 6.92 22.06
C VAL A 160 11.53 6.25 23.36
N GLU A 161 12.35 5.20 23.27
CA GLU A 161 12.93 4.54 24.45
C GLU A 161 13.91 5.45 25.19
N LYS A 162 14.82 6.08 24.45
CA LYS A 162 15.83 7.00 25.01
C LYS A 162 15.18 8.18 25.74
N GLU A 163 14.21 8.82 25.11
CA GLU A 163 13.52 10.01 25.63
C GLU A 163 12.31 9.67 26.52
N LYS A 164 11.97 8.39 26.66
CA LYS A 164 10.81 7.87 27.41
C LYS A 164 9.46 8.45 26.95
N TYR A 165 9.33 8.70 25.65
CA TYR A 165 8.05 9.13 25.08
C TYR A 165 6.99 8.03 25.21
N ARG A 166 5.72 8.45 25.20
CA ARG A 166 4.53 7.58 25.36
C ARG A 166 3.51 7.79 24.26
N SER A 167 3.71 8.77 23.39
CA SER A 167 2.75 9.11 22.34
C SER A 167 3.41 9.76 21.13
N ILE A 168 3.01 9.29 19.94
CA ILE A 168 3.52 9.78 18.66
C ILE A 168 2.37 10.07 17.69
N ILE A 169 2.56 11.07 16.83
CA ILE A 169 1.69 11.35 15.68
C ILE A 169 2.50 11.12 14.41
N LEU A 170 2.11 10.15 13.60
CA LEU A 170 2.71 9.85 12.31
C LEU A 170 2.03 10.68 11.21
N ILE A 171 2.82 11.36 10.40
CA ILE A 171 2.32 12.24 9.34
C ILE A 171 2.86 11.73 8.01
N THR A 172 1.97 11.35 7.09
CA THR A 172 2.35 10.81 5.78
C THR A 172 1.29 11.06 4.69
N SER A 173 1.58 10.67 3.45
CA SER A 173 0.65 10.72 2.32
C SER A 173 -0.58 9.82 2.55
N PRO A 174 -1.80 10.19 2.09
CA PRO A 174 -3.01 9.41 2.34
C PRO A 174 -2.88 7.92 1.99
N THR A 175 -2.32 7.61 0.81
CA THR A 175 -2.11 6.24 0.31
C THR A 175 -1.18 5.39 1.18
N HIS A 176 -0.33 6.03 1.99
CA HIS A 176 0.73 5.37 2.78
C HIS A 176 0.32 5.17 4.25
N THR A 177 -0.74 5.83 4.71
CA THR A 177 -1.17 5.83 6.13
C THR A 177 -1.41 4.43 6.71
N ARG A 178 -2.12 3.53 6.00
CA ARG A 178 -2.35 2.17 6.50
C ARG A 178 -1.07 1.41 6.76
N ARG A 179 -0.15 1.39 5.79
CA ARG A 179 1.10 0.64 5.92
C ARG A 179 1.97 1.26 7.02
N THR A 180 2.07 2.58 7.08
CA THR A 180 2.76 3.29 8.16
C THR A 180 2.20 2.91 9.53
N HIS A 181 0.88 2.92 9.71
CA HIS A 181 0.26 2.49 10.95
C HIS A 181 0.65 1.06 11.33
N LEU A 182 0.46 0.11 10.42
CA LEU A 182 0.79 -1.31 10.65
C LEU A 182 2.26 -1.50 11.02
N THR A 183 3.18 -0.89 10.26
CA THR A 183 4.62 -0.99 10.49
C THR A 183 5.01 -0.43 11.85
N PHE A 184 4.56 0.77 12.20
CA PHE A 184 4.89 1.38 13.50
C PHE A 184 4.24 0.62 14.67
N SER A 185 2.98 0.19 14.54
CA SER A 185 2.32 -0.64 15.56
C SER A 185 3.08 -1.94 15.81
N LYS A 186 3.61 -2.57 14.75
CA LYS A 186 4.38 -3.81 14.89
C LYS A 186 5.74 -3.58 15.54
N VAL A 187 6.48 -2.55 15.11
CA VAL A 187 7.79 -2.21 15.67
C VAL A 187 7.68 -1.81 17.16
N MET A 188 6.55 -1.24 17.56
CA MET A 188 6.28 -0.77 18.92
C MET A 188 5.40 -1.74 19.73
N GLU A 189 5.14 -2.97 19.25
CA GLU A 189 4.14 -3.88 19.84
C GLU A 189 4.40 -4.19 21.33
N GLU A 190 5.67 -4.27 21.72
CA GLU A 190 6.11 -4.51 23.10
C GLU A 190 6.20 -3.24 23.96
N ARG A 191 5.66 -2.11 23.49
CA ARG A 191 5.76 -0.82 24.15
C ARG A 191 4.37 -0.23 24.35
N ASP A 192 4.16 0.36 25.51
CA ASP A 192 2.93 1.10 25.81
C ASP A 192 3.04 2.52 25.23
N ILE A 193 2.89 2.63 23.90
CA ILE A 193 2.96 3.89 23.15
C ILE A 193 1.65 4.09 22.38
N ARG A 194 1.05 5.27 22.54
CA ARG A 194 -0.10 5.69 21.73
C ARG A 194 0.36 6.16 20.35
N ILE A 195 -0.07 5.47 19.30
CA ILE A 195 0.25 5.81 17.91
C ILE A 195 -0.98 6.39 17.24
N GLN A 196 -0.88 7.63 16.76
CA GLN A 196 -1.92 8.30 15.97
C GLN A 196 -1.38 8.55 14.55
N VAL A 197 -2.22 8.54 13.53
CA VAL A 197 -1.80 8.71 12.13
C VAL A 197 -2.66 9.79 11.48
N VAL A 198 -2.00 10.71 10.79
CA VAL A 198 -2.66 11.80 10.06
C VAL A 198 -2.21 11.80 8.61
N PRO A 199 -3.14 11.63 7.65
CA PRO A 199 -2.84 11.88 6.24
C PRO A 199 -2.63 13.38 6.01
N THR A 200 -1.66 13.74 5.17
CA THR A 200 -1.57 15.12 4.69
C THR A 200 -2.76 15.49 3.82
N ARG A 201 -3.37 16.65 4.11
CA ARG A 201 -4.41 17.29 3.30
C ARG A 201 -3.87 18.02 2.06
N TYR A 202 -2.55 18.15 1.93
CA TYR A 202 -1.90 18.83 0.81
C TYR A 202 -1.64 17.91 -0.39
N SER A 203 -2.04 16.64 -0.29
CA SER A 203 -2.06 15.72 -1.43
C SER A 203 -3.37 15.88 -2.21
N ASN A 204 -3.32 15.87 -3.54
CA ASN A 204 -4.54 15.80 -4.37
C ASN A 204 -5.11 14.38 -4.48
N PHE A 205 -4.69 13.44 -3.62
CA PHE A 205 -5.24 12.10 -3.60
C PHE A 205 -6.70 12.15 -3.12
N SER A 206 -7.58 11.52 -3.88
CA SER A 206 -8.99 11.32 -3.52
C SER A 206 -9.30 9.84 -3.58
N ALA A 207 -9.84 9.28 -2.49
CA ALA A 207 -10.21 7.88 -2.43
C ALA A 207 -11.33 7.54 -3.42
N GLU A 208 -12.17 8.51 -3.76
CA GLU A 208 -13.28 8.41 -4.71
C GLU A 208 -12.87 8.57 -6.18
N GLU A 209 -11.64 9.03 -6.47
CA GLU A 209 -11.26 9.40 -7.83
C GLU A 209 -9.81 9.05 -8.23
N TRP A 210 -9.04 8.39 -7.36
CA TRP A 210 -7.62 8.10 -7.58
C TRP A 210 -7.33 7.42 -8.92
N TRP A 211 -8.26 6.59 -9.43
CA TRP A 211 -8.10 5.86 -10.69
C TRP A 211 -8.16 6.75 -11.93
N LYS A 212 -8.65 7.99 -11.80
CA LYS A 212 -8.69 8.98 -12.88
C LYS A 212 -7.31 9.61 -13.14
N HIS A 213 -6.37 9.48 -12.20
CA HIS A 213 -5.06 10.12 -12.26
C HIS A 213 -3.94 9.08 -12.22
N ARG A 214 -3.13 9.02 -13.29
CA ARG A 214 -2.02 8.05 -13.43
C ARG A 214 -1.07 8.03 -12.23
N LYS A 215 -0.77 9.20 -11.65
CA LYS A 215 0.07 9.32 -10.43
C LYS A 215 -0.50 8.46 -9.29
N TYR A 216 -1.78 8.64 -8.98
CA TYR A 216 -2.44 7.97 -7.87
C TYR A 216 -2.75 6.51 -8.16
N VAL A 217 -3.01 6.13 -9.42
CA VAL A 217 -3.05 4.72 -9.83
C VAL A 217 -1.74 4.01 -9.47
N ARG A 218 -0.60 4.60 -9.82
CA ARG A 218 0.71 4.03 -9.52
C ARG A 218 0.94 3.92 -8.01
N GLU A 219 0.64 4.97 -7.26
CA GLU A 219 0.81 4.97 -5.80
C GLU A 219 -0.05 3.90 -5.12
N VAL A 220 -1.34 3.79 -5.47
CA VAL A 220 -2.24 2.77 -4.91
C VAL A 220 -1.72 1.37 -5.20
N ILE A 221 -1.37 1.06 -6.46
CA ILE A 221 -0.86 -0.26 -6.82
C ILE A 221 0.41 -0.61 -6.03
N LEU A 222 1.37 0.31 -5.96
CA LEU A 222 2.62 0.09 -5.23
C LEU A 222 2.39 -0.09 -3.73
N GLU A 223 1.45 0.66 -3.13
CA GLU A 223 1.14 0.50 -1.70
C GLU A 223 0.46 -0.83 -1.41
N TYR A 224 -0.41 -1.33 -2.29
CA TYR A 224 -0.95 -2.68 -2.16
C TYR A 224 0.12 -3.76 -2.32
N GLU A 225 1.04 -3.62 -3.27
CA GLU A 225 2.18 -4.53 -3.43
C GLU A 225 3.03 -4.58 -2.15
N LYS A 226 3.38 -3.42 -1.60
CA LYS A 226 4.12 -3.32 -0.33
C LYS A 226 3.35 -3.89 0.86
N LEU A 227 2.02 -3.69 0.92
CA LEU A 227 1.19 -4.28 1.97
C LEU A 227 1.19 -5.80 1.89
N VAL A 228 1.05 -6.38 0.70
CA VAL A 228 1.13 -7.84 0.51
C VAL A 228 2.50 -8.35 0.94
N TYR A 229 3.59 -7.70 0.52
CA TYR A 229 4.93 -8.04 0.97
C TYR A 229 5.06 -8.00 2.50
N TYR A 230 4.57 -6.92 3.12
CA TYR A 230 4.58 -6.73 4.57
C TYR A 230 3.82 -7.84 5.30
N TYR A 231 2.62 -8.21 4.85
CA TYR A 231 1.85 -9.32 5.42
C TYR A 231 2.55 -10.67 5.29
N LEU A 232 3.26 -10.92 4.18
CA LEU A 232 3.93 -12.20 3.93
C LEU A 232 5.26 -12.35 4.66
N LYS A 233 5.97 -11.25 4.92
CA LYS A 233 7.36 -11.28 5.45
C LYS A 233 7.53 -10.69 6.85
N GLU A 234 6.71 -9.72 7.25
CA GLU A 234 6.95 -8.94 8.48
C GLU A 234 5.92 -9.16 9.58
N LEU A 235 4.72 -9.64 9.25
CA LEU A 235 3.69 -10.03 10.23
C LEU A 235 3.71 -11.51 10.61
N ARG A 236 4.66 -12.28 10.05
CA ARG A 236 4.89 -13.69 10.38
C ARG A 236 6.10 -13.82 11.29
#